data_AF-A0A661QEJ5-F1
#
_entry.id   AF-A0A661QEJ5-F1
#
_cell.length_a   1.000
_cell.length_b   1.000
_cell.length_c   1.000
_cell.angle_alpha   90.00
_cell.angle_beta   90.00
_cell.angle_gamma   90.00
#
_symmetry.space_group_name_H-M   'P 1'
#
loop_
_entity.id
_entity.type
_entity.pdbx_description
1 polymer ?
#
loop_
_entity_poly.entity_id
_entity_poly.type
_entity_poly.pdbx_seq_one_letter_code
_entity_poly.pdbx_strand_id
1 'polypeptide(L)' 'MKDEWIVIEVKIKGEFVDLVSAILAEHGCSGTVVEECKLDTFIVPDDALNLLADYNLKAYFDAVTDPLSFISE' A
#
# COMPACT_ATOMS: atom_id res chain seq x y z
N MET A 1 11.72 -10.19 -20.70
CA MET A 1 11.16 -9.92 -19.36
C MET A 1 9.99 -9.00 -19.59
N LYS A 2 8.81 -9.35 -19.06
CA LYS A 2 7.65 -8.47 -19.09
C LYS A 2 7.81 -7.55 -17.88
N ASP A 3 8.10 -6.27 -18.12
CA ASP A 3 8.13 -5.21 -17.11
C ASP A 3 6.71 -4.87 -16.64
N GLU A 4 5.96 -5.89 -16.21
CA GLU A 4 4.60 -5.75 -15.72
C GLU A 4 4.63 -5.74 -14.19
N TRP A 5 3.84 -4.87 -13.57
CA TRP A 5 3.70 -4.76 -12.13
C TRP A 5 2.26 -5.05 -11.74
N ILE A 6 2.07 -5.84 -10.69
CA ILE A 6 0.76 -6.06 -10.09
C ILE A 6 0.60 -5.00 -8.99
N VAL A 7 -0.49 -4.24 -9.05
CA VAL A 7 -0.84 -3.27 -8.01
C VAL A 7 -2.08 -3.77 -7.29
N ILE A 8 -1.97 -3.97 -5.98
CA ILE A 8 -3.10 -4.29 -5.10
C ILE A 8 -3.45 -3.01 -4.34
N GLU A 9 -4.68 -2.54 -4.50
CA GLU A 9 -5.21 -1.39 -3.76
C GLU A 9 -6.13 -1.88 -2.65
N VAL A 10 -5.82 -1.48 -1.41
CA VAL A 10 -6.59 -1.88 -0.23
C VAL A 10 -6.98 -0.64 0.56
N LYS A 11 -8.27 -0.52 0.91
CA LYS A 11 -8.76 0.55 1.77
C LYS A 11 -8.80 0.08 3.21
N ILE A 12 -8.04 0.74 4.08
CA ILE A 12 -7.85 0.35 5.48
C ILE A 12 -7.90 1.57 6.40
N LYS A 13 -8.15 1.36 7.70
CA LYS A 13 -8.03 2.43 8.69
C LYS A 13 -6.57 2.78 8.96
N GLY A 14 -6.32 4.03 9.34
CA GLY A 14 -4.99 4.53 9.70
C GLY A 14 -4.31 3.68 10.77
N GLU A 15 -5.07 3.17 11.74
CA GLU A 15 -4.55 2.26 12.77
C GLU A 15 -3.97 0.94 12.24
N PHE A 16 -4.37 0.51 11.05
CA PHE A 16 -3.92 -0.75 10.44
C PHE A 16 -2.85 -0.56 9.37
N VAL A 17 -2.45 0.69 9.05
CA VAL A 17 -1.49 0.97 7.98
C VAL A 17 -0.17 0.25 8.19
N ASP A 18 0.42 0.35 9.38
CA ASP A 18 1.69 -0.30 9.69
C ASP A 18 1.60 -1.84 9.64
N LEU A 19 0.53 -2.40 10.21
CA LEU A 19 0.30 -3.85 10.24
C LEU A 19 0.13 -4.42 8.84
N VAL A 20 -0.73 -3.81 8.02
CA VAL A 20 -1.01 -4.27 6.67
C VAL A 20 0.23 -4.12 5.79
N SER A 21 0.99 -3.04 5.96
CA SER A 21 2.26 -2.84 5.24
C SER A 21 3.29 -3.92 5.60
N ALA A 22 3.40 -4.30 6.87
CA ALA A 22 4.27 -5.39 7.31
C ALA A 22 3.87 -6.74 6.71
N ILE A 23 2.57 -7.07 6.71
CA ILE A 23 2.05 -8.32 6.11
C ILE A 23 2.36 -8.36 4.61
N LEU A 24 2.09 -7.27 3.88
CA LEU A 24 2.35 -7.21 2.45
C LEU A 24 3.85 -7.38 2.14
N ALA A 25 4.73 -6.80 2.96
CA ALA A 25 6.17 -6.99 2.84
C ALA A 25 6.58 -8.47 3.01
N GLU A 26 5.98 -9.19 3.97
CA GLU A 26 6.22 -10.64 4.14
C GLU A 26 5.75 -11.47 2.93
N HIS A 27 4.72 -11.02 2.24
CA HIS A 27 4.21 -11.65 1.02
C HIS A 27 4.99 -11.25 -0.25
N GLY A 28 6.14 -10.59 -0.14
CA GLY A 28 6.99 -10.24 -1.28
C GLY A 28 6.59 -8.95 -1.99
N CYS A 29 5.93 -8.03 -1.28
CA CYS A 29 5.67 -6.69 -1.80
C CYS A 29 6.99 -5.92 -1.99
N SER A 30 7.17 -5.40 -3.20
CA SER A 30 8.35 -4.59 -3.58
C SER A 30 8.29 -3.16 -3.03
N GLY A 31 7.10 -2.69 -2.65
CA GLY A 31 6.91 -1.38 -2.03
C GLY A 31 5.44 -1.05 -1.81
N THR A 32 5.16 -0.22 -0.80
CA THR A 32 3.81 0.22 -0.44
C THR A 32 3.73 1.75 -0.44
N VAL A 33 2.66 2.30 -1.02
CA VAL A 33 2.34 3.75 -1.00
C VAL A 33 1.07 3.95 -0.20
N VAL A 34 1.18 4.67 0.92
CA VAL A 34 0.04 5.09 1.75
C VAL A 34 -0.38 6.47 1.29
N GLU A 35 -1.40 6.53 0.43
CA GLU A 35 -1.97 7.79 -0.08
C GLU A 35 -0.99 8.70 -0.86
N GLU A 36 -1.45 9.26 -1.98
CA GLU A 36 -0.64 10.22 -2.73
C GLU A 36 -0.93 11.64 -2.21
N CYS A 37 -0.11 12.12 -1.26
CA CYS A 37 -0.20 13.51 -0.81
C CYS A 37 0.17 14.45 -1.97
N LYS A 38 -0.80 15.19 -2.49
CA LYS A 38 -0.53 16.28 -3.44
C LYS A 38 0.22 17.39 -2.71
N LEU A 39 1.51 17.53 -3.02
CA LEU A 39 2.39 18.59 -2.52
C LEU A 39 2.10 19.99 -3.10
N ASP A 40 0.99 20.16 -3.84
CA ASP A 40 0.55 21.43 -4.43
C ASP A 40 -0.02 22.44 -3.40
N THR A 41 0.29 22.24 -2.12
CA THR A 41 -0.09 23.15 -1.05
C THR A 41 1.18 23.57 -0.32
N PHE A 42 1.37 24.87 -0.11
CA PHE A 42 2.47 25.42 0.72
C PHE A 42 2.32 25.06 2.23
N ILE A 43 1.50 24.05 2.52
CA ILE A 43 1.23 23.52 3.85
C ILE A 43 2.03 22.23 3.93
N VAL A 44 2.91 22.15 4.91
CA VAL A 44 3.63 20.91 5.22
C VAL A 44 2.57 19.86 5.55
N PRO A 45 2.51 18.73 4.82
CA PRO A 45 1.59 17.65 5.17
C PRO A 45 1.93 17.20 6.59
N ASP A 46 0.90 16.99 7.41
CA ASP A 46 1.08 16.43 8.74
C ASP A 46 1.65 15.03 8.60
N ASP A 47 2.82 14.76 9.18
CA ASP A 47 3.48 13.45 9.15
C ASP A 47 2.71 12.40 9.99
N ALA A 48 1.78 12.84 10.83
CA ALA A 48 0.98 11.94 11.66
C ALA A 48 -0.18 11.33 10.87
N LEU A 49 -0.19 9.98 10.78
CA LEU A 49 -1.36 9.23 10.32
C LEU A 49 -2.54 9.44 11.29
N ASN A 50 -3.68 9.82 10.75
CA ASN A 50 -4.94 9.87 11.48
C ASN A 50 -5.51 8.45 11.61
N LEU A 51 -5.35 7.84 12.78
CA LEU A 51 -5.74 6.45 13.04
C LEU A 51 -7.20 6.11 12.68
N LEU A 52 -8.12 7.09 12.75
CA LEU A 52 -9.55 6.90 12.47
C LEU A 52 -9.93 7.12 11.00
N ALA A 53 -9.05 7.76 10.23
CA ALA A 53 -9.26 8.00 8.80
C ALA A 53 -9.10 6.71 8.00
N ASP A 54 -9.76 6.65 6.84
CA ASP A 54 -9.56 5.59 5.87
C ASP A 54 -8.48 6.01 4.87
N TYR A 55 -7.47 5.17 4.70
CA TYR A 55 -6.37 5.32 3.75
C TYR A 55 -6.47 4.30 2.64
N ASN A 56 -6.01 4.67 1.44
CA ASN A 56 -5.80 3.74 0.34
C ASN A 56 -4.31 3.36 0.29
N LEU A 57 -4.03 2.10 0.57
CA LEU A 57 -2.70 1.52 0.47
C LEU A 57 -2.55 0.88 -0.91
N LYS A 58 -1.53 1.29 -1.66
CA LYS A 58 -1.13 0.66 -2.92
C LYS A 58 0.09 -0.21 -2.68
N ALA A 59 -0.02 -1.50 -2.94
CA ALA A 59 1.06 -2.47 -2.80
C ALA A 59 1.51 -2.95 -4.18
N TYR A 60 2.81 -2.86 -4.45
CA TYR A 60 3.39 -3.20 -5.75
C TYR A 60 4.10 -4.55 -5.68
N PHE A 61 3.80 -5.43 -6.63
CA PHE A 61 4.39 -6.75 -6.75
C PHE A 61 4.91 -6.95 -8.18
N ASP A 62 5.93 -7.78 -8.31
CA ASP A 62 6.46 -8.17 -9.62
C ASP A 62 5.47 -9.13 -10.32
N ALA A 63 5.20 -8.95 -11.62
CA ALA A 63 4.23 -9.75 -12.38
C ALA A 63 4.63 -11.23 -12.55
N VAL A 64 5.83 -11.64 -12.13
CA VAL A 64 6.19 -13.05 -12.03
C VAL A 64 5.48 -13.74 -10.85
N THR A 65 4.87 -12.97 -9.94
CA THR A 65 4.13 -13.50 -8.78
C THR A 65 2.69 -13.85 -9.14
N ASP A 66 2.26 -15.06 -8.79
CA ASP A 66 0.89 -15.52 -9.05
C ASP A 66 -0.14 -14.72 -8.21
N PRO A 67 -1.09 -14.00 -8.83
CA PRO A 67 -2.03 -13.15 -8.10
C PRO A 67 -2.96 -13.91 -7.15
N LEU A 68 -3.26 -15.17 -7.45
CA LEU A 68 -4.17 -15.99 -6.65
C LEU A 68 -3.52 -16.42 -5.32
N SER A 69 -2.19 -16.49 -5.28
CA SER A 69 -1.45 -16.79 -4.04
C SER A 69 -1.66 -15.77 -2.91
N PHE A 70 -2.13 -14.55 -3.23
CA PHE A 70 -2.41 -13.50 -2.25
C PHE A 70 -3.83 -13.56 -1.66
N ILE A 71 -4.73 -14.35 -2.24
CA ILE A 71 -6.11 -14.51 -1.77
C ILE A 71 -6.19 -15.85 -1.05
N SER A 72 -5.77 -15.88 0.21
CA SER A 72 -5.97 -17.07 1.06
C SER A 72 -7.35 -16.98 1.73
N GLU A 73 -8.17 -18.03 1.57
CA GLU A 73 -9.48 -18.21 2.24
C GLU A 73 -9.39 -18.26 3.77
#